data_AF-A0A2N2G9S3-F1
#
_entry.id   AF-A0A2N2G9S3-F1
#
_cell.length_a   1.000
_cell.length_b   1.000
_cell.length_c   1.000
_cell.angle_alpha   90.00
_cell.angle_beta   90.00
_cell.angle_gamma   90.00
#
_symmetry.space_group_name_H-M   'P 1'
#
loop_
_entity.id
_entity.type
_entity.pdbx_description
1 polymer ?
#
loop_
_entity_poly.entity_id
_entity_poly.type
_entity_poly.pdbx_seq_one_letter_code
_entity_poly.pdbx_strand_id
1 'polypeptide(L)'
;MEKPLSCLQCGKCCFVDFTAYAQQEDYDRWRAEKRHDILDMIEHRHLTWAGDRLISADTGETPRECPFLYNSENKWLCSIYGTRPAVCREYCPGSSELCPQFMIKRRVGT
;
A
#
# COMPACT_ATOMS: atom_id res chain seq x y z
N MET A 1 -19.45 -22.71 -5.65
CA MET A 1 -19.10 -21.28 -5.75
C MET A 1 -18.19 -20.96 -4.58
N GLU A 2 -16.92 -20.70 -4.86
CA GLU A 2 -15.91 -20.46 -3.83
C GLU A 2 -16.10 -19.07 -3.22
N LYS A 3 -15.93 -18.96 -1.90
CA LYS A 3 -16.05 -17.69 -1.20
C LYS A 3 -14.81 -16.83 -1.53
N PRO A 4 -14.99 -15.56 -1.93
CA PRO A 4 -13.85 -14.70 -2.20
C PRO A 4 -13.02 -14.49 -0.93
N LEU A 5 -11.69 -14.54 -1.08
CA LEU A 5 -10.75 -14.24 0.00
C LEU A 5 -10.90 -12.79 0.44
N SER A 6 -10.93 -12.54 1.74
CA SER A 6 -10.99 -11.19 2.33
C SER A 6 -9.64 -10.78 2.89
N CYS A 7 -9.39 -9.47 3.01
CA CYS A 7 -8.17 -8.97 3.64
C CYS A 7 -8.14 -9.36 5.13
N LEU A 8 -7.05 -9.99 5.58
CA LEU A 8 -6.86 -10.38 6.98
C LEU A 8 -6.39 -9.22 7.88
N GLN A 9 -6.13 -8.04 7.31
CA GLN A 9 -5.59 -6.88 8.04
C GLN A 9 -4.26 -7.21 8.75
N CYS A 10 -3.45 -8.09 8.15
CA CYS A 10 -2.19 -8.57 8.72
C CYS A 10 -0.98 -7.65 8.47
N GLY A 11 -1.15 -6.58 7.68
CA GLY A 11 -0.10 -5.59 7.40
C GLY A 11 0.97 -6.01 6.38
N LYS A 12 1.25 -7.31 6.22
CA LYS A 12 2.37 -7.84 5.40
C LYS A 12 2.52 -7.20 4.01
N CYS A 13 1.45 -7.17 3.21
CA CYS A 13 1.50 -6.55 1.89
C CYS A 13 1.50 -5.01 1.92
N CYS A 14 1.02 -4.39 3.01
CA CYS A 14 0.99 -2.93 3.15
C CYS A 14 2.33 -2.34 3.60
N PHE A 15 3.22 -3.14 4.22
CA PHE A 15 4.56 -2.68 4.63
C PHE A 15 5.47 -2.30 3.47
N VAL A 16 5.21 -2.84 2.27
CA VAL A 16 6.02 -2.60 1.04
C VAL A 16 5.90 -1.15 0.53
N ASP A 17 5.06 -0.33 1.16
CA ASP A 17 4.83 1.07 0.79
C ASP A 17 4.47 1.25 -0.69
N PHE A 18 3.38 0.62 -1.10
CA PHE A 18 2.83 0.79 -2.44
C PHE A 18 2.39 2.23 -2.74
N THR A 19 2.38 3.15 -1.77
CA THR A 19 2.07 4.56 -2.05
C THR A 19 3.12 5.24 -2.92
N ALA A 20 4.36 4.74 -2.90
CA ALA A 20 5.39 5.16 -3.83
C ALA A 20 5.10 4.82 -5.31
N TYR A 21 4.10 3.96 -5.57
CA TYR A 21 3.63 3.61 -6.92
C TYR A 21 2.31 4.28 -7.29
N ALA A 22 1.88 5.30 -6.53
CA ALA A 22 0.73 6.12 -6.89
C ALA A 22 0.91 6.71 -8.30
N GLN A 23 -0.13 6.61 -9.12
CA GLN A 23 -0.12 7.12 -10.50
C GLN A 23 -0.68 8.55 -10.56
N GLN A 24 -0.51 9.24 -11.70
CA GLN A 24 -0.99 10.61 -11.87
C GLN A 24 -2.48 10.75 -11.56
N GLU A 25 -3.28 9.74 -11.91
CA GLU A 25 -4.72 9.69 -11.64
C GLU A 25 -5.04 9.63 -10.13
N ASP A 26 -4.13 9.07 -9.32
CA ASP A 26 -4.26 9.09 -7.86
C ASP A 26 -4.00 10.50 -7.31
N TYR A 27 -2.96 11.18 -7.80
CA TYR A 27 -2.66 12.57 -7.42
C TYR A 27 -3.77 13.53 -7.83
N ASP A 28 -4.28 13.41 -9.06
CA ASP A 28 -5.37 14.25 -9.57
C ASP A 28 -6.64 14.04 -8.75
N ARG A 29 -6.96 12.80 -8.40
CA ARG A 29 -8.07 12.48 -7.50
C ARG A 29 -7.87 13.09 -6.12
N TRP A 30 -6.70 12.95 -5.49
CA TRP A 30 -6.44 13.53 -4.17
C TRP A 30 -6.52 15.05 -4.17
N ARG A 31 -6.09 15.72 -5.25
CA ARG A 31 -6.29 17.17 -5.43
C ARG A 31 -7.77 17.52 -5.52
N ALA A 32 -8.55 16.79 -6.31
CA ALA A 32 -9.99 17.01 -6.44
C ALA A 32 -10.75 16.77 -5.11
N GLU A 33 -10.33 15.76 -4.34
CA GLU A 33 -10.86 15.45 -3.00
C GLU A 33 -10.33 16.38 -1.91
N LYS A 34 -9.43 17.33 -2.23
CA LYS A 34 -8.77 18.24 -1.29
C LYS A 34 -8.01 17.52 -0.17
N ARG A 35 -7.43 16.36 -0.48
CA ARG A 35 -6.63 15.53 0.44
C ARG A 35 -5.19 15.99 0.50
N HIS A 36 -5.00 17.23 0.93
CA HIS A 36 -3.67 17.83 1.13
C HIS A 36 -2.84 17.04 2.14
N ASP A 37 -3.48 16.42 3.14
CA ASP A 37 -2.84 15.52 4.11
C ASP A 37 -2.08 14.35 3.45
N ILE A 38 -2.60 13.82 2.35
CA ILE A 38 -1.95 12.74 1.59
C ILE A 38 -0.82 13.30 0.72
N LEU A 39 -1.10 14.39 0.00
CA LEU A 39 -0.15 15.01 -0.92
C LEU A 39 1.09 15.49 -0.17
N ASP A 40 0.89 16.22 0.93
CA ASP A 40 1.96 16.73 1.78
C ASP A 40 2.77 15.57 2.36
N MET A 41 2.13 14.50 2.87
CA MET A 41 2.83 13.33 3.39
C MET A 41 3.72 12.65 2.34
N ILE A 42 3.28 12.56 1.09
CA ILE A 42 4.07 11.96 0.01
C ILE A 42 5.24 12.88 -0.35
N GLU A 43 4.98 14.19 -0.48
CA GLU A 43 6.00 15.19 -0.79
C GLU A 43 7.08 15.23 0.29
N HIS A 44 6.71 15.35 1.57
CA HIS A 44 7.66 15.44 2.69
C HIS A 44 8.60 14.25 2.85
N ARG A 45 8.24 13.08 2.31
CA ARG A 45 9.11 11.89 2.37
C ARG A 45 10.23 11.93 1.34
N HIS A 46 10.10 12.77 0.31
CA HIS A 46 11.07 12.93 -0.79
C HIS A 46 11.67 11.59 -1.26
N LEU A 47 10.82 10.58 -1.48
CA LEU A 47 11.31 9.26 -1.88
C LEU A 47 11.76 9.27 -3.34
N THR A 48 12.96 8.74 -3.59
CA THR A 48 13.54 8.56 -4.92
C THR A 48 14.04 7.13 -5.10
N TRP A 49 14.10 6.68 -6.36
CA TRP A 49 14.62 5.37 -6.71
C TRP A 49 16.16 5.40 -6.73
N ALA A 50 16.78 4.58 -5.89
CA ALA A 50 18.22 4.33 -5.87
C ALA A 50 18.51 2.87 -6.25
N GLY A 51 18.57 2.62 -7.55
CA GLY A 51 18.68 1.25 -8.08
C GLY A 51 17.37 0.50 -7.92
N ASP A 52 17.37 -0.52 -7.06
CA ASP A 52 16.25 -1.44 -6.81
C ASP A 52 15.41 -1.09 -5.57
N ARG A 53 15.71 0.01 -4.89
CA ARG A 53 15.04 0.43 -3.65
C ARG A 53 14.69 1.91 -3.64
N LEU A 54 13.62 2.23 -2.91
CA LEU A 54 13.26 3.60 -2.58
C LEU A 54 14.09 4.08 -1.38
N ILE A 55 14.60 5.30 -1.47
CA ILE A 55 15.28 5.99 -0.37
C ILE A 55 14.73 7.40 -0.24
N SER A 56 14.72 7.97 0.96
CA SER A 56 14.52 9.42 1.11
C SER A 56 15.72 10.15 0.50
N ALA A 57 15.47 11.13 -0.36
CA ALA A 57 16.51 11.98 -0.94
C ALA A 57 17.20 12.86 0.12
N ASP A 58 16.50 13.16 1.23
CA ASP A 58 17.02 14.01 2.30
C ASP A 58 17.96 13.25 3.25
N THR A 59 17.58 12.02 3.64
CA THR A 59 18.32 11.24 4.64
C THR A 59 19.12 10.07 4.05
N GLY A 60 18.81 9.64 2.83
CA GLY A 60 19.35 8.42 2.21
C GLY A 60 18.78 7.13 2.81
N GLU A 61 17.86 7.20 3.76
CA GLU A 61 17.30 6.02 4.43
C GLU A 61 16.16 5.39 3.62
N THR A 62 16.07 4.07 3.66
CA THR A 62 14.94 3.33 3.10
C THR A 62 13.72 3.51 3.99
N PRO A 63 12.54 3.82 3.45
CA PRO A 63 11.31 3.85 4.22
C PRO A 63 11.03 2.48 4.81
N ARG A 64 10.80 2.41 6.12
CA ARG A 64 10.55 1.14 6.82
C ARG A 64 9.16 0.57 6.55
N GLU A 65 8.19 1.46 6.33
CA GLU A 65 6.78 1.10 6.15
C GLU A 65 6.00 2.18 5.39
N CYS A 66 4.80 1.81 4.95
CA CYS A 66 3.82 2.73 4.38
C CYS A 66 3.40 3.77 5.44
N PRO A 67 3.44 5.08 5.12
CA PRO A 67 3.16 6.13 6.10
C PRO A 67 1.68 6.19 6.53
N PHE A 68 0.79 5.56 5.75
CA PHE A 68 -0.64 5.51 6.05
C PHE A 68 -1.04 4.22 6.77
N LEU A 69 -0.09 3.34 7.05
CA LEU A 69 -0.30 2.09 7.77
C LEU A 69 -0.20 2.35 9.28
N TYR A 70 -1.17 1.84 10.05
CA TYR A 70 -1.14 1.93 11.51
C TYR A 70 -1.70 0.67 12.16
N ASN A 71 -1.30 0.41 13.40
CA ASN A 71 -1.81 -0.70 14.19
C ASN A 71 -2.99 -0.25 15.07
N SER A 72 -4.05 -1.06 15.11
CA SER A 72 -5.20 -0.91 15.99
C SER A 72 -5.61 -2.28 16.49
N GLU A 73 -5.45 -2.55 17.78
CA GLU A 73 -5.88 -3.80 18.44
C GLU A 73 -5.44 -5.08 17.69
N ASN A 74 -4.16 -5.18 17.36
CA ASN A 74 -3.57 -6.29 16.58
C ASN A 74 -4.02 -6.39 15.11
N LYS A 75 -4.69 -5.38 14.58
CA LYS A 75 -5.00 -5.26 13.15
C LYS A 75 -4.22 -4.11 12.53
N TRP A 76 -3.75 -4.31 11.32
CA TRP A 76 -3.12 -3.27 10.52
C TRP A 76 -4.15 -2.62 9.61
N LEU A 77 -4.34 -1.31 9.78
CA LEU A 77 -5.33 -0.50 9.09
C LEU A 77 -4.64 0.57 8.24
N CYS A 78 -5.37 1.08 7.24
CA CYS A 78 -4.89 2.15 6.38
C CYS A 78 -5.71 3.41 6.65
N SER A 79 -5.06 4.51 7.00
CA SER A 79 -5.73 5.79 7.32
C SER A 79 -6.43 6.39 6.10
N ILE A 80 -5.98 6.03 4.89
CA ILE A 80 -6.54 6.50 3.62
C ILE A 80 -7.36 5.42 2.91
N TYR A 81 -7.85 4.39 3.61
CA TYR A 81 -8.42 3.17 3.00
C TYR A 81 -9.42 3.45 1.86
N GLY A 82 -10.30 4.44 2.02
CA GLY A 82 -11.32 4.81 1.03
C GLY A 82 -10.79 5.45 -0.26
N THR A 83 -9.63 6.10 -0.22
CA THR A 83 -9.02 6.79 -1.38
C THR A 83 -7.59 6.30 -1.69
N ARG A 84 -7.27 5.08 -1.25
CA ARG A 84 -5.99 4.42 -1.55
C ARG A 84 -5.64 4.50 -3.04
N PRO A 85 -4.34 4.54 -3.38
CA PRO A 85 -3.91 4.55 -4.77
C PRO A 85 -4.38 3.29 -5.50
N ALA A 86 -4.46 3.34 -6.83
CA ALA A 86 -5.01 2.28 -7.67
C ALA A 86 -4.36 0.91 -7.37
N VAL A 87 -3.03 0.88 -7.29
CA VAL A 87 -2.23 -0.32 -6.95
C VAL A 87 -2.68 -1.00 -5.65
N CYS A 88 -3.10 -0.22 -4.64
CA CYS A 88 -3.59 -0.73 -3.36
C CYS A 88 -5.07 -1.12 -3.41
N ARG A 89 -5.89 -0.39 -4.19
CA ARG A 89 -7.33 -0.62 -4.32
C ARG A 89 -7.63 -1.87 -5.14
N GLU A 90 -6.82 -2.15 -6.15
CA GLU A 90 -6.93 -3.29 -7.06
C GLU A 90 -6.28 -4.56 -6.51
N TYR A 91 -5.54 -4.45 -5.40
CA TYR A 91 -4.91 -5.60 -4.76
C TYR A 91 -5.94 -6.58 -4.18
N CYS A 92 -6.10 -7.73 -4.83
CA CYS A 92 -6.95 -8.82 -4.35
C CYS A 92 -6.22 -9.71 -3.32
N PRO A 93 -6.84 -10.08 -2.19
CA PRO A 93 -6.24 -11.03 -1.25
C PRO A 93 -5.83 -12.34 -1.94
N GLY A 94 -4.58 -12.76 -1.71
CA GLY A 94 -3.99 -13.95 -2.33
C GLY A 94 -3.54 -13.78 -3.79
N SER A 95 -3.48 -12.56 -4.33
CA SER A 95 -2.99 -12.30 -5.69
C SER A 95 -1.46 -12.37 -5.84
N SER A 96 -0.72 -12.22 -4.74
CA SER A 96 0.74 -12.11 -4.72
C SER A 96 1.32 -12.79 -3.47
N GLU A 97 2.57 -13.24 -3.55
CA GLU A 97 3.34 -13.89 -2.47
C GLU A 97 3.47 -13.04 -1.20
N LEU A 98 3.28 -11.72 -1.30
CA LEU A 98 3.21 -10.83 -0.15
C LEU A 98 1.99 -11.10 0.74
N CYS A 99 0.92 -11.69 0.18
CA CYS A 99 -0.27 -12.07 0.94
C CYS A 99 -0.10 -13.48 1.52
N PRO A 100 -0.32 -13.67 2.84
CA PRO A 100 -0.28 -15.01 3.44
C PRO A 100 -1.34 -15.98 2.85
N GLN A 101 -2.36 -15.46 2.17
CA GLN A 101 -3.40 -16.26 1.52
C GLN A 101 -3.03 -16.70 0.09
N PHE A 102 -1.86 -16.32 -0.44
CA PHE A 102 -1.41 -16.71 -1.78
C PHE A 102 -1.38 -18.23 -1.98
N MET A 103 -0.86 -18.96 -0.98
CA MET A 103 -0.78 -20.42 -1.03
C MET A 103 -2.14 -21.11 -0.97
N ILE A 104 -3.15 -20.46 -0.35
CA ILE A 104 -4.52 -20.97 -0.33
C ILE A 104 -5.10 -20.91 -1.74
N LYS A 105 -4.93 -19.77 -2.44
CA LYS A 105 -5.37 -19.62 -3.83
C LYS A 105 -4.70 -20.62 -4.77
N ARG A 106 -3.41 -20.89 -4.61
CA ARG A 106 -2.68 -21.90 -5.42
C ARG A 106 -3.22 -23.32 -5.24
N ARG A 107 -3.65 -23.70 -4.04
CA ARG A 107 -4.18 -25.05 -3.76
C ARG A 107 -5.61 -25.24 -4.27
N VAL A 108 -6.37 -24.16 -4.34
CA VAL A 108 -7.77 -24.18 -4.80
C VAL A 108 -7.86 -24.05 -6.33
N GLY A 109 -6.88 -23.43 -6.98
CA GLY A 109 -6.79 -23.35 -8.44
C GLY A 109 -6.20 -24.57 -9.16
N THR A 110 -6.30 -25.79 -8.59
CA THR A 110 -5.92 -27.07 -9.24
C THR A 110 -7.11 -27.99 -9.32
#